data_AF-A0A537D8X7-F1
#
_entry.id   AF-A0A537D8X7-F1
#
_cell.length_a   1.000
_cell.length_b   1.000
_cell.length_c   1.000
_cell.angle_alpha   90.00
_cell.angle_beta   90.00
_cell.angle_gamma   90.00
#
_symmetry.space_group_name_H-M   'P 1'
#
loop_
_entity.id
_entity.type
_entity.pdbx_description
1 polymer ?
#
loop_
_entity_poly.entity_id
_entity_poly.type
_entity_poly.pdbx_seq_one_letter_code
_entity_poly.pdbx_strand_id
1 'polypeptide(L)' 'AGEIPKQVLRLAGVKDCWTRTYGSTSTLTSSALAVFDALVQTYNVVTQQDWVA' A
#
# COMPACT_ATOMS: atom_id res chain seq x y z
N ALA A 1 7.41 -5.35 8.71
CA ALA A 1 6.45 -5.78 7.67
C ALA A 1 6.64 -7.26 7.44
N GLY A 2 5.57 -8.06 7.37
CA GLY A 2 5.68 -9.44 6.89
C GLY A 2 6.36 -9.47 5.52
N GLU A 3 6.93 -10.60 5.13
CA GLU A 3 7.72 -10.71 3.89
C GLU A 3 6.88 -10.32 2.65
N ILE A 4 5.58 -10.59 2.69
CA ILE A 4 4.62 -10.35 1.61
C ILE A 4 4.40 -8.87 1.30
N PRO A 5 4.01 -7.98 2.25
CA PRO A 5 3.89 -6.55 1.97
C PRO A 5 5.18 -5.98 1.38
N LYS A 6 6.35 -6.40 1.89
CA LYS A 6 7.65 -5.96 1.38
C LYS A 6 7.88 -6.40 -0.08
N GLN A 7 7.51 -7.63 -0.42
CA GLN A 7 7.61 -8.15 -1.78
C GLN A 7 6.72 -7.35 -2.75
N VAL A 8 5.46 -7.11 -2.37
CA VAL A 8 4.47 -6.37 -3.18
C VAL A 8 4.92 -4.92 -3.40
N LEU A 9 5.37 -4.24 -2.34
CA LEU A 9 5.88 -2.87 -2.42
C LEU A 9 7.13 -2.76 -3.30
N ARG A 10 8.01 -3.77 -3.24
CA ARG A 10 9.20 -3.84 -4.11
C ARG A 10 8.84 -4.04 -5.58
N LEU A 11 7.83 -4.87 -5.87
CA LEU A 11 7.31 -5.05 -7.23
C LEU A 11 6.63 -3.78 -7.76
N ALA A 12 5.97 -3.01 -6.89
CA ALA A 12 5.38 -1.73 -7.22
C ALA A 12 6.42 -0.59 -7.42
N GLY A 13 7.71 -0.84 -7.15
CA GLY A 13 8.78 0.14 -7.32
C GLY A 13 8.92 1.16 -6.18
N VAL A 14 8.28 0.92 -5.03
CA VAL A 14 8.35 1.81 -3.86
C VAL A 14 9.71 1.63 -3.18
N LYS A 15 10.51 2.71 -3.11
CA LYS A 15 11.85 2.70 -2.49
C LYS A 15 11.79 2.68 -0.97
N ASP A 16 10.99 3.58 -0.40
CA ASP A 16 10.88 3.78 1.03
C ASP A 16 9.42 4.00 1.42
N CYS A 17 8.94 3.22 2.39
CA CYS A 17 7.59 3.37 2.91
C CYS A 17 7.50 2.88 4.36
N TRP A 18 6.73 3.62 5.16
CA TRP A 18 6.32 3.20 6.48
C TRP A 18 4.98 2.47 6.36
N THR A 19 4.91 1.27 6.91
CA THR A 19 3.68 0.46 6.88
C THR A 19 3.21 0.18 8.30
N ARG A 20 1.92 0.37 8.53
CA ARG A 20 1.26 0.01 9.79
C ARG A 20 0.02 -0.81 9.45
N THR A 21 0.03 -2.07 9.86
CA THR A 21 -1.06 -3.01 9.62
C THR A 21 -1.80 -3.29 10.92
N TYR A 22 -3.13 -3.33 10.86
CA TYR A 22 -4.00 -3.63 11.99
C TYR A 22 -4.90 -4.82 11.65
N GLY A 23 -5.30 -5.60 12.65
CA GLY A 23 -6.12 -6.80 12.46
C GLY A 23 -5.31 -8.09 12.31
N SER A 24 -5.93 -9.15 11.77
CA SER A 24 -5.32 -10.47 11.64
C SER A 24 -4.39 -10.53 10.43
N THR A 25 -3.09 -10.31 10.66
CA THR A 25 -2.04 -10.36 9.63
C THR A 25 -1.54 -11.78 9.34
N SER A 26 -2.10 -12.81 9.99
CA SER A 26 -1.73 -14.21 9.77
C SER A 26 -2.23 -14.79 8.44
N THR A 27 -3.24 -14.17 7.82
CA THR A 27 -3.77 -14.62 6.52
C THR A 27 -3.02 -13.94 5.38
N LEU A 28 -2.26 -14.73 4.63
CA LEU A 28 -1.39 -14.27 3.56
C LEU A 28 -2.14 -13.47 2.48
N THR A 29 -3.25 -14.01 1.98
CA THR A 29 -4.06 -13.37 0.93
C THR A 29 -4.64 -12.03 1.37
N SER A 30 -5.18 -11.95 2.59
CA SER A 30 -5.77 -10.71 3.11
C SER A 30 -4.72 -9.61 3.26
N SER A 31 -3.51 -9.95 3.69
CA SER A 31 -2.41 -8.99 3.84
C SER A 31 -1.91 -8.47 2.49
N ALA A 32 -1.83 -9.33 1.47
CA ALA A 32 -1.44 -8.92 0.12
C ALA A 32 -2.49 -8.00 -0.52
N LEU A 33 -3.77 -8.35 -0.40
CA LEU A 33 -4.88 -7.55 -0.91
C LEU A 33 -4.97 -6.18 -0.22
N ALA A 34 -4.78 -6.12 1.09
CA ALA A 34 -4.78 -4.84 1.82
C ALA A 34 -3.66 -3.89 1.33
N VAL A 35 -2.48 -4.42 1.00
CA VAL A 35 -1.37 -3.62 0.46
C VAL A 35 -1.69 -3.14 -0.96
N PHE A 36 -2.28 -4.00 -1.78
CA PHE A 36 -2.71 -3.63 -3.13
C PHE A 36 -3.78 -2.54 -3.12
N ASP A 37 -4.81 -2.70 -2.27
CA ASP A 37 -5.87 -1.72 -2.10
C ASP A 37 -5.33 -0.36 -1.64
N ALA A 38 -4.37 -0.36 -0.69
CA ALA A 38 -3.70 0.86 -0.25
C ALA A 38 -2.96 1.58 -1.39
N LEU A 39 -2.31 0.84 -2.30
CA LEU A 39 -1.66 1.43 -3.48
C LEU A 39 -2.68 2.05 -4.43
N VAL A 40 -3.81 1.38 -4.69
CA VAL A 40 -4.86 1.94 -5.56
C VAL A 40 -5.45 3.21 -4.95
N GLN A 41 -5.66 3.23 -3.63
CA GLN A 41 -6.15 4.41 -2.93
C GLN A 41 -5.22 5.62 -3.07
N THR A 42 -3.91 5.45 -3.28
CA THR A 42 -2.99 6.60 -3.48
C THR A 42 -3.37 7.45 -4.71
N TYR A 43 -3.95 6.84 -5.75
CA TYR A 43 -4.42 7.58 -6.93
C TYR A 43 -5.73 8.33 -6.69
N ASN A 44 -6.52 7.93 -5.69
CA ASN A 44 -7.74 8.63 -5.29
C ASN A 44 -7.47 9.81 -4.36
N VAL A 45 -6.22 9.99 -3.90
CA VAL A 45 -5.85 11.12 -3.05
C VAL A 45 -5.59 12.36 -3.93
N VAL A 46 -6.48 13.35 -3.80
CA VAL A 46 -6.33 14.65 -4.46
C VAL A 46 -5.19 15.43 -3.81
N THR A 47 -4.08 15.60 -4.54
CA THR A 47 -2.94 16.41 -4.08
C THR A 47 -3.16 17.88 -4.43
N GLN A 48 -2.52 18.83 -3.71
CA GLN A 48 -2.68 20.28 -3.99
C GLN A 48 -2.37 20.68 -5.45
N GLN A 49 -1.59 19.87 -6.18
CA GLN A 49 -1.29 20.09 -7.59
C GLN A 49 -2.48 19.82 -8.50
N ASP A 50 -3.41 18.96 -8.07
CA ASP A 50 -4.63 18.60 -8.79
C ASP A 50 -5.78 19.61 -8.55
N TRP A 51 -5.60 20.56 -7.62
CA TRP A 51 -6.66 21.50 -7.22
C TRP A 51 -6.86 22.66 -8.20
N VAL A 52 -5.90 22.88 -9.10
CA VAL A 52 -5.89 24.05 -9.98
C VAL A 52 -6.30 23.61 -11.38
N ALA A 53 -7.55 23.92 -11.75
CA ALA A 53 -8.05 23.94 -13.12
C ALA A 53 -7.70 25.28 -13.80
#